data_AF-A0A6L6E357-F1
#
_entry.id   AF-A0A6L6E357-F1
#
_cell.length_a   1.000
_cell.length_b   1.000
_cell.length_c   1.000
_cell.angle_alpha   90.00
_cell.angle_beta   90.00
_cell.angle_gamma   90.00
#
_symmetry.space_group_name_H-M   'P 1'
#
loop_
_entity.id
_entity.type
_entity.pdbx_description
1 polymer ?
#
loop_
_entity_poly.entity_id
_entity_poly.type
_entity_poly.pdbx_seq_one_letter_code
_entity_poly.pdbx_strand_id
1 'polypeptide(L)' 'MLEIGRRVTVKVPATSANLGPGFDTLGMALSFYDELVVEVVSAPTFVDVIGEGA' A
#
# COMPACT_ATOMS: atom_id res chain seq x y z
N MET A 1 -12.56 3.58 -18.13
CA MET A 1 -13.46 3.14 -17.03
C MET A 1 -12.95 1.78 -16.57
N LEU A 2 -12.90 1.47 -15.27
CA LEU A 2 -12.46 0.16 -14.79
C LEU A 2 -13.62 -0.84 -14.86
N GLU A 3 -13.35 -2.07 -15.28
CA GLU A 3 -14.35 -3.13 -15.39
C GLU A 3 -14.68 -3.74 -14.02
N ILE A 4 -15.97 -4.04 -13.77
CA ILE A 4 -16.39 -4.77 -12.56
C ILE A 4 -15.72 -6.15 -12.55
N GLY A 5 -15.22 -6.56 -11.39
CA GLY A 5 -14.46 -7.80 -11.18
C GLY A 5 -12.97 -7.67 -11.49
N ARG A 6 -12.49 -6.52 -12.01
CA ARG A 6 -11.05 -6.28 -12.15
C ARG A 6 -10.42 -6.24 -10.76
N ARG A 7 -9.43 -7.11 -10.55
CA ARG A 7 -8.72 -7.25 -9.28
C ARG A 7 -7.22 -7.01 -9.44
N VAL A 8 -6.61 -6.39 -8.43
CA VAL A 8 -5.17 -6.21 -8.32
C VAL A 8 -4.69 -6.62 -6.93
N THR A 9 -3.45 -7.10 -6.86
CA THR A 9 -2.73 -7.31 -5.61
C THR A 9 -1.49 -6.44 -5.65
N VAL A 10 -1.30 -5.63 -4.61
CA VAL A 10 -0.19 -4.68 -4.49
C VAL A 10 0.59 -5.02 -3.25
N LYS A 11 1.92 -5.06 -3.37
CA LYS A 11 2.84 -5.19 -2.25
C LYS A 11 3.66 -3.91 -2.14
N VAL A 12 3.48 -3.16 -1.05
CA VAL A 12 4.09 -1.84 -0.86
C VAL A 12 5.17 -1.94 0.22
N PRO A 13 6.43 -1.56 -0.06
CA PRO A 13 7.46 -1.57 0.96
C PRO A 13 7.26 -0.42 1.96
N ALA A 14 7.51 -0.70 3.23
CA ALA A 14 7.79 0.32 4.22
C ALA A 14 9.00 1.14 3.79
N THR A 15 9.06 2.39 4.24
CA THR A 15 10.15 3.30 3.89
C THR A 15 10.77 3.93 5.13
N SER A 16 12.04 4.28 5.02
CA SER A 16 12.75 5.14 5.97
C SER A 16 13.22 6.40 5.26
N ALA A 17 13.20 7.53 5.94
CA ALA A 17 13.63 8.83 5.44
C ALA A 17 14.67 9.47 6.38
N ASN A 18 15.06 10.72 6.12
CA ASN A 18 16.03 11.48 6.93
C ASN A 18 17.41 10.79 7.04
N LEU A 19 17.88 10.25 5.92
CA LEU A 19 19.13 9.48 5.84
C LEU A 19 20.35 10.42 5.83
N GLY A 20 20.67 10.98 6.99
CA GLY A 20 21.83 11.85 7.20
C GLY A 20 21.69 13.20 6.46
N PRO A 21 22.69 13.64 5.67
CA PRO A 21 22.66 14.95 4.99
C PRO A 21 21.59 15.04 3.90
N GLY A 22 20.96 13.92 3.52
CA GLY A 22 19.88 13.85 2.55
C GLY A 22 18.51 14.27 3.07
N PHE A 23 18.46 15.27 3.96
CA PHE A 23 17.23 15.76 4.56
C PHE A 23 16.21 16.15 3.48
N ASP A 24 14.94 15.81 3.70
CA ASP A 24 13.81 16.02 2.78
C ASP A 24 13.96 15.47 1.35
N THR A 25 14.96 14.61 1.07
CA THR A 25 15.18 14.06 -0.28
C THR A 25 15.42 12.56 -0.28
N LEU A 26 16.26 12.04 0.62
CA LEU A 26 16.62 10.63 0.61
C LEU A 26 15.58 9.79 1.37
N GLY A 27 15.10 8.75 0.68
CA GLY A 27 14.30 7.68 1.25
C GLY A 27 14.82 6.31 0.82
N MET A 28 14.60 5.30 1.66
CA MET A 28 14.99 3.91 1.40
C MET A 28 13.79 2.99 1.62
N ALA A 29 13.48 2.18 0.61
CA ALA A 29 12.53 1.09 0.75
C ALA A 29 13.14 -0.03 1.60
N LEU A 30 12.36 -0.57 2.53
CA LEU A 30 12.74 -1.66 3.41
C LEU A 30 12.05 -2.95 2.94
N SER A 31 12.65 -4.09 3.26
CA SER A 31 12.08 -5.42 2.99
C SER A 31 11.00 -5.80 4.03
N PHE A 32 10.10 -4.87 4.33
CA PHE A 32 8.92 -5.02 5.19
C PHE A 32 7.75 -4.40 4.45
N TYR A 33 6.58 -5.04 4.43
CA TYR A 33 5.57 -4.73 3.41
C TYR A 33 4.15 -4.76 3.94
N ASP A 34 3.32 -3.89 3.36
CA ASP A 34 1.88 -4.03 3.35
C ASP A 34 1.44 -4.77 2.08
N GLU A 35 0.43 -5.62 2.21
CA GLU A 35 -0.20 -6.32 1.08
C GLU A 35 -1.66 -5.88 0.96
N LEU A 36 -2.02 -5.36 -0.22
CA LEU A 36 -3.36 -4.87 -0.52
C LEU A 36 -3.97 -5.70 -1.63
N VAL A 37 -5.23 -6.09 -1.45
CA VAL A 37 -6.04 -6.74 -2.46
C VAL A 37 -7.23 -5.84 -2.75
N VAL A 38 -7.37 -5.41 -4.00
CA VAL A 38 -8.40 -4.45 -4.40
C VAL A 38 -9.16 -4.99 -5.60
N GLU A 39 -10.48 -4.94 -5.54
CA GLU A 39 -11.38 -5.39 -6.60
C GLU A 39 -12.44 -4.33 -6.89
N VAL A 40 -12.71 -4.10 -8.18
CA VAL A 40 -13.77 -3.20 -8.62
C VAL A 40 -15.12 -3.92 -8.45
N VAL A 41 -15.97 -3.41 -7.56
CA VAL A 41 -17.28 -4.00 -7.26
C VAL A 41 -18.43 -3.11 -7.72
N SER A 42 -19.56 -3.70 -8.07
CA SER A 42 -20.81 -2.99 -8.34
C SER A 42 -21.69 -2.81 -7.09
N ALA A 43 -21.22 -3.32 -5.95
CA ALA A 43 -21.88 -3.26 -4.63
C ALA A 43 -21.23 -2.16 -3.76
N PRO A 44 -21.78 -1.85 -2.57
CA PRO A 44 -21.10 -0.98 -1.62
C PRO A 44 -19.69 -1.46 -1.30
N THR A 45 -18.75 -0.52 -1.17
CA THR A 45 -17.36 -0.83 -0.83
C THR A 45 -17.23 -1.27 0.63
N PHE A 46 -16.47 -2.34 0.86
CA PHE A 46 -16.05 -2.77 2.18
C PHE A 46 -14.52 -2.77 2.26
N VAL A 47 -13.99 -2.43 3.43
CA VAL A 47 -12.55 -2.45 3.71
C VAL A 47 -12.35 -3.24 5.00
N ASP A 48 -11.49 -4.25 4.95
CA ASP A 48 -11.05 -5.03 6.10
C ASP A 48 -9.54 -4.81 6.26
N VAL A 49 -9.10 -4.50 7.47
CA VAL A 49 -7.71 -4.13 7.79
C VAL A 49 -7.25 -5.01 8.93
N ILE A 50 -6.08 -5.63 8.76
CA ILE A 50 -5.48 -6.53 9.74
C ILE A 50 -4.01 -6.16 9.88
N GLY A 51 -3.50 -6.14 11.10
CA GLY A 51 -2.09 -5.88 11.39
C GLY A 51 -1.89 -4.75 12.40
N GLU A 52 -0.69 -4.21 12.43
CA GLU A 52 -0.29 -3.17 13.37
C GLU A 52 -1.02 -1.85 13.06
N GLY A 53 -1.78 -1.32 14.03
CA GLY A 53 -2.53 -0.07 13.90
C GLY A 53 -3.91 -0.18 13.24
N ALA A 54 -4.40 -1.41 12.99
CA ALA A 54 -5.76 -1.69 12.53
C ALA A 54 -6.83 -1.50 13.63
#